data_AF-A0A7H8QYA7-F1
#
_entry.id   AF-A0A7H8QYA7-F1
#
_cell.length_a   1.000
_cell.length_b   1.000
_cell.length_c   1.000
_cell.angle_alpha   90.00
_cell.angle_beta   90.00
_cell.angle_gamma   90.00
#
_symmetry.space_group_name_H-M   'P 1'
#
loop_
_entity.id
_entity.type
_entity.pdbx_description
1 polymer ?
#
loop_
_entity_poly.entity_id
_entity_poly.type
_entity_poly.pdbx_seq_one_letter_code
_entity_poly.pdbx_strand_id
1 'polypeptide(L)' 'LIPYTGAGTTASWLGMADLGIAQLHDMKTNAGMIANIEPNRPPLIAKMHTGHEGPFMVAKSVQQYILAGFHIEDQVHTT' A
#
# COMPACT_ATOMS: atom_id res chain seq x y z
N LEU A 1 -11.49 9.38 7.14
CA LEU A 1 -10.51 8.66 6.29
C LEU A 1 -10.15 7.38 7.01
N ILE A 2 -10.15 6.23 6.32
CA ILE A 2 -9.82 4.94 6.93
C ILE A 2 -8.32 4.68 6.68
N PRO A 3 -7.48 4.53 7.73
CA PRO A 3 -6.07 4.25 7.54
C PRO A 3 -5.85 2.81 7.09
N TYR A 4 -4.98 2.62 6.11
CA TYR A 4 -4.55 1.32 5.60
C TYR A 4 -3.06 1.13 5.85
N THR A 5 -2.72 0.09 6.60
CA THR A 5 -1.37 -0.17 7.10
C THR A 5 -0.63 -1.22 6.28
N GLY A 6 0.63 -0.91 5.93
CA GLY A 6 1.57 -1.85 5.34
C GLY A 6 1.86 -3.03 6.27
N ALA A 7 2.11 -2.75 7.55
CA ALA A 7 2.37 -3.78 8.56
C ALA A 7 1.23 -4.79 8.70
N GLY A 8 -0.02 -4.32 8.68
CA GLY A 8 -1.19 -5.21 8.73
C GLY A 8 -1.30 -6.07 7.48
N THR A 9 -0.93 -5.55 6.31
CA THR A 9 -0.88 -6.33 5.07
C THR A 9 0.19 -7.42 5.16
N THR A 10 1.41 -7.06 5.56
CA THR A 10 2.51 -8.01 5.72
C THR A 10 2.17 -9.10 6.76
N ALA A 11 1.57 -8.73 7.89
CA ALA A 11 1.17 -9.67 8.91
C ALA A 11 0.02 -10.59 8.47
N SER A 12 -1.06 -10.03 7.92
CA SER A 12 -2.27 -10.78 7.61
C SER A 12 -2.20 -11.61 6.33
N TRP A 13 -1.42 -11.18 5.34
CA TRP A 13 -1.31 -11.87 4.05
C TRP A 13 -0.06 -12.72 3.92
N LEU A 14 1.07 -12.25 4.47
CA LEU A 14 2.36 -12.93 4.34
C LEU A 14 2.77 -13.67 5.61
N GLY A 15 2.14 -13.39 6.75
CA GLY A 15 2.53 -13.96 8.05
C GLY A 15 3.91 -13.51 8.52
N MET A 16 4.38 -12.35 8.04
CA MET A 16 5.73 -11.83 8.27
C MET A 16 5.71 -10.50 9.01
N ALA A 17 6.85 -10.13 9.60
CA ALA A 17 7.06 -8.79 10.16
C ALA A 17 7.19 -7.72 9.05
N ASP A 18 6.85 -6.47 9.35
CA ASP A 18 6.93 -5.35 8.39
C ASP A 18 8.39 -4.91 8.16
N LEU A 19 9.09 -5.65 7.32
CA LEU A 19 10.50 -5.43 6.96
C LEU A 19 10.66 -5.05 5.48
N GLY A 20 9.64 -4.42 4.88
CA GLY A 20 9.66 -4.06 3.45
C GLY A 20 9.42 -5.23 2.49
N ILE A 21 8.95 -6.37 3.01
CA ILE A 21 8.75 -7.60 2.23
C ILE A 21 7.50 -7.50 1.32
N ALA A 22 6.45 -6.81 1.77
CA ALA A 22 5.23 -6.64 0.98
C ALA A 22 5.50 -5.75 -0.24
N GLN A 23 5.23 -6.31 -1.43
CA GLN A 23 5.46 -5.65 -2.70
C GLN A 23 4.20 -4.89 -3.15
N LEU A 24 4.34 -4.07 -4.21
CA LEU A 24 3.23 -3.29 -4.78
C LEU A 24 1.98 -4.15 -5.03
N HIS A 25 2.16 -5.35 -5.56
CA HIS A 25 1.07 -6.28 -5.84
C HIS A 25 0.24 -6.61 -4.59
N ASP A 26 0.91 -6.93 -3.48
CA ASP A 26 0.25 -7.35 -2.24
C ASP A 26 -0.53 -6.18 -1.65
N MET A 27 0.11 -5.01 -1.60
CA MET A 27 -0.49 -3.82 -1.02
C MET A 27 -1.65 -3.28 -1.84
N LYS A 28 -1.53 -3.23 -3.17
CA LYS A 28 -2.60 -2.76 -4.06
C LYS A 28 -3.79 -3.72 -4.05
N THR A 29 -3.55 -5.03 -4.02
CA THR A 29 -4.64 -6.02 -4.02
C THR A 29 -5.43 -5.94 -2.72
N ASN A 30 -4.76 -5.87 -1.57
CA ASN A 30 -5.43 -5.75 -0.28
C ASN A 30 -6.11 -4.38 -0.09
N ALA A 31 -5.46 -3.28 -0.48
CA ALA A 31 -6.08 -1.95 -0.47
C ALA A 31 -7.30 -1.86 -1.39
N GLY A 32 -7.22 -2.45 -2.58
CA GLY A 32 -8.32 -2.50 -3.55
C GLY A 32 -9.51 -3.31 -3.04
N MET A 33 -9.28 -4.48 -2.45
CA MET A 33 -10.32 -5.27 -1.79
C MET A 33 -10.99 -4.43 -0.69
N ILE A 34 -10.19 -3.86 0.22
CA ILE A 34 -10.72 -3.06 1.33
C ILE A 34 -11.48 -1.85 0.79
N ALA A 35 -11.03 -1.16 -0.25
CA ALA A 35 -11.73 0.00 -0.82
C ALA A 35 -13.09 -0.36 -1.45
N ASN A 36 -13.32 -1.62 -1.84
CA ASN A 36 -14.55 -2.05 -2.53
C ASN A 36 -15.63 -2.72 -1.64
N ILE A 37 -15.34 -3.09 -0.39
CA ILE A 37 -16.32 -3.66 0.57
C ILE A 37 -17.64 -2.87 0.68
N GLU A 38 -17.59 -1.55 0.67
CA GLU A 38 -18.73 -0.63 0.64
C GLU A 38 -18.29 0.63 -0.15
N PRO A 39 -18.96 1.00 -1.26
CA PRO A 39 -18.52 2.11 -2.10
C PRO A 39 -18.75 3.52 -1.50
N ASN A 40 -19.64 3.64 -0.51
CA ASN A 40 -20.14 4.93 0.01
C ASN A 40 -19.49 5.40 1.31
N ARG A 41 -18.43 4.73 1.77
CA ARG A 41 -17.73 5.04 3.03
C ARG A 41 -16.54 5.98 2.82
N PRO A 42 -15.97 6.53 3.91
CA PRO A 42 -14.87 7.49 3.81
C PRO A 42 -13.67 6.94 3.02
N PRO A 43 -12.96 7.77 2.24
CA PRO A 43 -11.85 7.33 1.43
C PRO A 43 -10.74 6.67 2.27
N LEU A 44 -10.06 5.71 1.66
CA LEU A 44 -8.90 5.04 2.24
C LEU A 44 -7.67 5.95 2.12
N ILE A 45 -6.80 5.95 3.14
CA ILE A 45 -5.43 6.46 3.03
C ILE A 45 -4.48 5.30 3.21
N ALA A 46 -3.62 5.04 2.23
CA ALA A 46 -2.71 3.91 2.24
C ALA A 46 -1.25 4.29 2.44
N LYS A 47 -0.54 3.48 3.24
CA LYS A 47 0.92 3.43 3.24
C LYS A 47 1.41 2.85 1.91
N MET A 48 2.43 3.47 1.31
CA MET A 48 3.07 2.98 0.07
C MET A 48 4.57 2.68 0.26
N HIS A 49 4.98 2.51 1.53
CA HIS A 49 6.39 2.43 1.95
C HIS A 49 7.22 3.52 1.23
N THR A 50 8.24 3.13 0.46
CA THR A 50 9.13 4.02 -0.29
C THR A 50 8.79 4.11 -1.79
N GLY A 51 7.64 3.56 -2.18
CA GLY A 51 7.18 3.53 -3.58
C GLY A 51 7.67 2.38 -4.43
N HIS A 52 8.09 1.28 -3.80
CA HIS A 52 8.30 -0.04 -4.43
C HIS A 52 9.30 -0.08 -5.59
N GLU A 53 10.38 0.72 -5.53
CA GLU A 53 11.58 0.76 -6.42
C GLU A 53 11.67 1.92 -7.44
N GLY A 54 12.32 3.01 -7.03
CA GLY A 54 12.72 4.09 -7.94
C GLY A 54 11.55 4.86 -8.58
N PRO A 55 11.86 5.91 -9.38
CA PRO A 55 10.83 6.85 -9.87
C PRO A 55 9.76 6.18 -10.74
N PHE A 56 10.14 5.12 -11.47
CA PHE A 56 9.21 4.40 -12.35
C PHE A 56 8.19 3.57 -11.57
N MET A 57 8.61 2.86 -10.52
CA MET A 57 7.65 2.11 -9.70
C MET A 57 6.80 3.03 -8.83
N VAL A 58 7.34 4.18 -8.40
CA VAL A 58 6.52 5.24 -7.78
C VAL A 58 5.40 5.64 -8.73
N ALA A 59 5.71 5.98 -9.99
CA ALA A 59 4.69 6.37 -10.97
C ALA A 59 3.65 5.26 -11.22
N LYS A 60 4.07 4.00 -11.37
CA LYS A 60 3.16 2.84 -11.48
C LYS A 60 2.28 2.70 -10.25
N SER A 61 2.84 2.86 -9.06
CA SER A 61 2.11 2.71 -7.81
C SER A 61 1.05 3.81 -7.67
N VAL A 62 1.38 5.07 -7.98
CA VAL A 62 0.40 6.16 -8.04
C VAL A 62 -0.75 5.84 -8.99
N GLN A 63 -0.44 5.33 -10.20
CA GLN A 63 -1.47 4.92 -11.16
C GLN A 63 -2.32 3.72 -10.70
N GLN A 64 -1.80 2.87 -9.82
CA GLN A 64 -2.52 1.69 -9.35
C GLN A 64 -3.32 1.94 -8.07
N TYR A 65 -3.00 3.00 -7.32
CA TYR A 65 -3.65 3.40 -6.08
C TYR A 65 -4.86 4.34 -6.25
N ILE A 66 -5.38 4.51 -7.48
CA ILE A 66 -6.41 5.51 -7.91
C ILE A 66 -7.63 5.66 -6.96
N LEU A 67 -7.92 4.71 -6.09
CA LEU A 67 -9.06 4.71 -5.16
C LEU A 67 -8.75 5.22 -3.73
N ALA A 68 -7.50 5.60 -3.43
CA ALA A 68 -7.05 5.98 -2.09
C ALA A 68 -6.03 7.12 -2.12
N GLY A 69 -6.08 8.03 -1.13
CA GLY A 69 -4.93 8.89 -0.84
C GLY A 69 -3.77 8.02 -0.33
N PHE A 70 -2.52 8.46 -0.44
CA PHE A 70 -1.38 7.67 0.01
C PHE A 70 -0.27 8.53 0.62
N HIS A 71 0.60 7.90 1.41
CA HIS A 71 1.86 8.49 1.87
C HIS A 71 3.06 7.65 1.43
N ILE A 72 4.15 8.34 1.10
CA ILE A 72 5.47 7.78 0.74
C ILE A 72 6.47 8.24 1.79
N GLU A 73 7.40 7.36 2.16
CA GLU A 73 8.43 7.59 3.17
C GLU A 73 9.81 7.66 2.54
N ASP A 74 10.77 8.24 3.27
CA ASP A 74 12.16 8.48 2.86
C ASP A 74 13.15 7.40 3.33
N GLN A 75 12.65 6.29 3.86
CA GLN A 75 13.47 5.16 4.28
C GLN A 75 14.23 4.53 3.10
N VAL A 76 15.34 3.86 3.38
CA VAL A 76 16.05 3.08 2.36
C VAL A 76 15.24 1.84 2.04
N HIS A 77 15.07 1.54 0.75
CA HIS A 77 14.56 0.26 0.31
C HIS A 77 15.71 -0.76 0.32
N THR A 78 15.61 -1.79 1.14
CA THR A 78 16.57 -2.91 1.20
C THR A 78 15.88 -4.16 0.70
N THR A 79 16.02 -4.44 -0.59
CA THR A 79 15.71 -5.74 -1.22
C THR A 79 16.65 -5.92 -2.40
#